data_AF-A0A177G7T8-F1
#
_entry.id   AF-A0A177G7T8-F1
#
_cell.length_a   1.000
_cell.length_b   1.000
_cell.length_c   1.000
_cell.angle_alpha   90.00
_cell.angle_beta   90.00
_cell.angle_gamma   90.00
#
_symmetry.space_group_name_H-M   'P 1'
#
loop_
_entity.id
_entity.type
_entity.pdbx_description
1 polymer ?
#
loop_
_entity_poly.entity_id
_entity_poly.type
_entity_poly.pdbx_seq_one_letter_code
_entity_poly.pdbx_strand_id
1 'polypeptide(L)' 'MQMYGFLTLLGLDMLFTGLKLNDMSFLTFSIAFGLPVVLMATYVLDNMQKDGV' A
#
# COMPACT_ATOMS: atom_id res chain seq x y z
N MET A 1 5.91 -14.83 7.09
CA MET A 1 6.59 -14.63 5.78
C MET A 1 5.80 -13.73 4.82
N GLN A 2 4.46 -13.78 4.82
CA GLN A 2 3.62 -13.03 3.86
C GLN A 2 3.65 -11.49 4.06
N MET A 3 3.68 -11.01 5.32
CA MET A 3 3.70 -9.58 5.66
C MET A 3 4.95 -8.84 5.16
N TYR A 4 6.12 -9.47 5.22
CA TYR A 4 7.37 -8.87 4.71
C TYR A 4 7.33 -8.66 3.20
N GLY A 5 6.74 -9.60 2.45
CA GLY A 5 6.54 -9.48 1.00
C GLY A 5 5.63 -8.30 0.65
N PHE A 6 4.53 -8.13 1.38
CA PHE A 6 3.62 -6.98 1.21
C PHE A 6 4.30 -5.65 1.54
N LEU A 7 5.07 -5.58 2.63
CA LEU A 7 5.81 -4.38 3.00
C LEU A 7 6.87 -4.02 1.96
N THR A 8 7.57 -5.00 1.37
CA THR A 8 8.49 -4.74 0.27
C THR A 8 7.79 -4.26 -0.99
N LEU A 9 6.64 -4.85 -1.35
CA LEU A 9 5.86 -4.39 -2.51
C LEU A 9 5.33 -2.98 -2.31
N LEU A 10 4.81 -2.67 -1.12
CA LEU A 10 4.34 -1.35 -0.76
C LEU A 10 5.48 -0.32 -0.78
N GLY A 11 6.65 -0.65 -0.22
CA GLY A 11 7.83 0.21 -0.31
C GLY A 11 8.29 0.44 -1.76
N LEU A 12 8.23 -0.59 -2.60
CA LEU A 12 8.56 -0.49 -4.02
C LEU A 12 7.57 0.43 -4.75
N ASP A 13 6.26 0.27 -4.49
CA ASP A 13 5.21 1.13 -5.05
C ASP A 13 5.40 2.60 -4.65
N MET A 14 5.77 2.86 -3.39
CA MET A 14 6.08 4.22 -2.93
C MET A 14 7.29 4.82 -3.66
N LEU A 15 8.33 4.03 -3.92
CA LEU A 15 9.51 4.49 -4.67
C LEU A 15 9.17 4.78 -6.13
N PHE A 16 8.41 3.90 -6.80
CA PHE A 16 8.00 4.12 -8.19
C PHE A 16 7.06 5.33 -8.33
N THR A 17 6.12 5.48 -7.39
CA THR A 17 5.20 6.62 -7.38
C THR A 17 5.96 7.93 -7.07
N GLY A 18 6.94 7.90 -6.17
CA GLY A 18 7.80 9.06 -5.86
C GLY A 18 8.70 9.48 -7.03
N LEU A 19 9.22 8.54 -7.81
CA LEU A 19 10.05 8.82 -8.99
C LEU A 19 9.26 9.46 -10.15
N LYS A 20 7.97 9.14 -10.28
CA LYS A 20 7.08 9.67 -11.33
C LYS A 20 6.08 10.71 -10.83
N LEU A 21 6.26 11.20 -9.59
CA LEU A 21 5.28 12.08 -8.93
C LEU A 21 5.03 13.37 -9.72
N ASN A 22 6.05 13.87 -10.43
CA ASN A 22 5.99 15.11 -11.22
C ASN A 22 5.24 14.93 -12.56
N ASP A 23 5.18 13.70 -13.08
CA ASP A 23 4.54 13.36 -14.36
C ASP A 23 3.16 12.69 -14.17
N MET A 24 2.82 12.30 -12.94
CA MET A 24 1.56 11.64 -12.62
C MET A 24 0.47 12.65 -12.27
N SER A 25 -0.69 12.49 -12.89
CA SER A 25 -1.89 13.20 -12.47
C SER A 25 -2.29 12.78 -11.05
N PHE A 26 -2.90 13.69 -10.29
CA PHE A 26 -3.37 13.43 -8.92
C PHE A 26 -4.29 12.19 -8.83
N LEU A 27 -5.09 11.94 -9.87
CA LEU A 27 -5.95 10.77 -9.97
C LEU A 27 -5.13 9.48 -10.05
N THR A 28 -4.12 9.44 -10.93
CA THR A 28 -3.24 8.29 -11.10
C THR A 28 -2.43 8.02 -9.84
N PHE A 29 -1.96 9.09 -9.17
CA PHE A 29 -1.28 9.01 -7.87
C PHE A 29 -2.17 8.37 -6.81
N SER A 30 -3.42 8.85 -6.70
CA SER A 30 -4.38 8.35 -5.70
C SER A 30 -4.72 6.87 -5.91
N ILE A 31 -4.77 6.40 -7.15
CA ILE A 31 -5.03 4.98 -7.44
C ILE A 31 -3.78 4.14 -7.15
N ALA A 32 -2.61 4.57 -7.65
CA ALA A 32 -1.36 3.83 -7.49
C ALA A 32 -0.91 3.73 -6.03
N PHE A 33 -1.12 4.78 -5.23
CA PHE A 33 -0.73 4.79 -3.82
C PHE A 33 -1.87 4.44 -2.87
N GLY A 34 -3.09 4.92 -3.13
CA GLY A 34 -4.22 4.74 -2.23
C GLY A 34 -4.78 3.32 -2.22
N LEU A 35 -4.85 2.65 -3.38
CA LEU A 35 -5.39 1.29 -3.45
C LEU A 35 -4.55 0.27 -2.66
N PRO A 36 -3.20 0.21 -2.80
CA PRO A 36 -2.38 -0.69 -1.99
C PRO A 36 -2.44 -0.38 -0.50
N VAL A 37 -2.50 0.91 -0.11
CA VAL A 37 -2.61 1.32 1.29
C VAL A 37 -3.92 0.86 1.91
N VAL A 38 -5.04 0.99 1.18
CA VAL A 38 -6.35 0.52 1.67
C VAL A 38 -6.36 -1.00 1.81
N LEU A 39 -5.81 -1.73 0.84
CA LEU A 39 -5.70 -3.20 0.91
C LEU A 39 -4.82 -3.67 2.08
N MET A 40 -3.72 -2.94 2.36
CA MET A 40 -2.88 -3.21 3.51
C MET A 40 -3.60 -2.89 4.82
N ALA A 41 -4.35 -1.78 4.88
CA ALA A 41 -5.11 -1.39 6.06
C ALA A 41 -6.22 -2.40 6.37
N THR A 42 -6.95 -2.88 5.36
CA THR A 42 -7.98 -3.93 5.56
C THR A 42 -7.36 -5.26 5.97
N TYR A 43 -6.22 -5.63 5.40
CA TYR A 43 -5.47 -6.81 5.84
C TYR A 43 -5.03 -6.68 7.31
N VAL A 44 -4.47 -5.55 7.72
CA VAL A 44 -4.09 -5.31 9.12
C VAL A 44 -5.31 -5.38 10.04
N LEU A 45 -6.41 -4.72 9.69
CA LEU A 45 -7.64 -4.74 10.49
C LEU A 45 -8.24 -6.15 10.62
N ASP A 46 -8.26 -6.94 9.54
CA ASP A 46 -8.75 -8.33 9.57
C ASP A 46 -7.87 -9.23 10.45
N ASN A 47 -6.55 -9.05 10.42
CA ASN A 47 -5.65 -9.80 11.30
C ASN A 47 -5.78 -9.33 12.77
N MET A 48 -5.95 -8.04 13.03
CA MET A 48 -6.20 -7.53 14.39
C MET A 48 -7.51 -8.08 14.98
N GLN A 49 -8.57 -8.18 14.17
CA GLN A 49 -9.84 -8.77 14.60
C GLN A 49 -9.75 -10.27 14.86
N LYS A 50 -8.91 -10.98 14.10
CA LYS A 50 -8.68 -12.43 14.27
C LYS A 50 -7.80 -12.77 15.48
N ASP A 51 -6.88 -11.88 15.84
CA ASP A 51 -6.00 -12.05 17.01
C ASP A 51 -6.70 -11.71 18.35
N GLY A 52 -7.96 -11.23 18.33
CA GLY A 52 -8.81 -11.15 19.51
C GLY A 52 -8.42 -10.10 20.56
N VAL A 53 -7.84 -8.97 20.13
CA VAL A 53 -7.67 -7.76 20.98
C VAL A 53 -8.84 -6.81 20.81
#